data_AF-A0A383USR5-F1
#
_entry.id   AF-A0A383USR5-F1
#
_cell.length_a   1.000
_cell.length_b   1.000
_cell.length_c   1.000
_cell.angle_alpha   90.00
_cell.angle_beta   90.00
_cell.angle_gamma   90.00
#
_symmetry.space_group_name_H-M   'P 1'
#
loop_
_entity.id
_entity.type
_entity.pdbx_description
1 polymer ?
#
loop_
_entity_poly.entity_id
_entity_poly.type
_entity_poly.pdbx_seq_one_letter_code
_entity_poly.pdbx_strand_id
1 'polypeptide(L)'
;MSKTKAIALMREIPAVVVSAGHTQKTVKVRVGLKQLNSPIKNYSSQQRTQLVHDPNNSLRIGDIIAISSGSWVSKDVHYTVDRIIVPFGPPLEERPPVPTILERLAAKAEKRQLKKERQSKKLSKRP
;
A
#
# COMPACT_ATOMS: atom_id res chain seq x y z
N MET A 1 4.24 -7.74 21.71
CA MET A 1 4.61 -8.22 20.35
C MET A 1 5.71 -7.32 19.81
N SER A 2 6.87 -7.83 19.43
CA SER A 2 7.90 -7.02 18.76
C SER A 2 7.40 -6.52 17.41
N LYS A 3 7.77 -5.31 16.99
CA LYS A 3 7.35 -4.70 15.71
C LYS A 3 7.59 -5.61 14.50
N THR A 4 8.66 -6.40 14.54
CA THR A 4 9.04 -7.39 13.52
C THR A 4 8.06 -8.56 13.42
N LYS A 5 7.53 -9.07 14.54
CA LYS A 5 6.52 -10.16 14.52
C LYS A 5 5.18 -9.71 13.92
N ALA A 6 4.78 -8.45 14.16
CA ALA A 6 3.56 -7.92 13.59
C ALA A 6 3.65 -7.75 12.06
N ILE A 7 4.82 -7.35 11.55
CA ILE A 7 5.11 -7.24 10.12
C ILE A 7 5.08 -8.63 9.46
N ALA A 8 5.70 -9.64 10.07
CA ALA A 8 5.69 -11.01 9.55
C ALA A 8 4.28 -11.64 9.47
N LEU A 9 3.33 -11.13 10.26
CA LEU A 9 1.94 -11.60 10.24
C LEU A 9 1.12 -10.97 9.10
N MET A 10 1.61 -9.90 8.46
CA MET A 10 0.90 -9.24 7.37
C MET A 10 0.94 -10.12 6.13
N ARG A 11 -0.25 -10.48 5.63
CA ARG A 11 -0.38 -11.29 4.44
C ARG A 11 -0.01 -10.47 3.21
N GLU A 12 1.05 -10.86 2.52
CA GLU A 12 1.38 -10.35 1.19
C GLU A 12 0.38 -10.92 0.18
N ILE A 13 -0.21 -10.03 -0.61
CA ILE A 13 -1.18 -10.39 -1.64
C ILE A 13 -0.55 -10.03 -3.00
N PRO A 14 -0.37 -11.00 -3.92
CA PRO A 14 0.08 -10.70 -5.27
C PRO A 14 -1.05 -10.03 -6.05
N ALA A 15 -0.71 -9.00 -6.81
CA ALA A 15 -1.68 -8.19 -7.51
C ALA A 15 -1.08 -7.56 -8.78
N VAL A 16 -1.92 -7.24 -9.76
CA VAL A 16 -1.49 -6.68 -11.06
C VAL A 16 -1.97 -5.25 -11.20
N VAL A 17 -1.07 -4.34 -11.56
CA VAL A 17 -1.39 -2.92 -11.76
C VAL A 17 -2.18 -2.74 -13.05
N VAL A 18 -3.40 -2.19 -12.94
CA VAL A 18 -4.31 -1.94 -14.08
C VAL A 18 -4.21 -0.50 -14.56
N SER A 19 -4.11 0.46 -13.65
CA SER A 19 -3.90 1.86 -13.99
C SER A 19 -2.98 2.55 -12.99
N ALA A 20 -2.08 3.38 -13.53
CA ALA A 20 -1.14 4.21 -12.79
C ALA A 20 -1.14 5.64 -13.36
N GLY A 21 -0.66 6.62 -12.58
CA GLY A 21 -0.44 8.00 -13.04
C GLY A 21 -1.65 8.93 -13.08
N HIS A 22 -2.88 8.44 -12.85
CA HIS A 22 -4.08 9.27 -12.83
C HIS A 22 -4.26 10.03 -11.51
N THR A 23 -3.89 9.39 -10.40
CA THR A 23 -3.95 9.94 -9.06
C THR A 23 -2.58 9.88 -8.41
N GLN A 24 -2.21 10.93 -7.68
CA GLN A 24 -0.92 10.95 -7.00
C GLN A 24 -0.86 9.87 -5.93
N LYS A 25 0.26 9.13 -5.90
CA LYS A 25 0.59 8.13 -4.88
C LYS A 25 -0.44 7.01 -4.71
N THR A 26 -1.26 6.80 -5.74
CA THR A 26 -2.34 5.82 -5.71
C THR A 26 -2.41 5.13 -7.06
N VAL A 27 -2.56 3.82 -7.03
CA VAL A 27 -2.71 2.99 -8.23
C VAL A 27 -3.94 2.10 -8.10
N LYS A 28 -4.53 1.75 -9.25
CA LYS A 28 -5.61 0.77 -9.32
C LYS A 28 -5.03 -0.58 -9.65
N VAL A 29 -5.33 -1.56 -8.82
CA VAL A 29 -4.71 -2.89 -8.89
C VAL A 29 -5.80 -3.95 -8.89
N ARG A 30 -5.56 -5.05 -9.60
CA ARG A 30 -6.44 -6.22 -9.66
C ARG A 30 -5.87 -7.34 -8.81
N VAL A 31 -6.70 -7.84 -7.91
CA VAL A 31 -6.39 -8.94 -6.99
C VAL A 31 -7.21 -10.16 -7.39
N GLY A 32 -6.56 -11.33 -7.45
CA GLY A 32 -7.23 -12.61 -7.65
C GLY A 32 -7.77 -13.16 -6.33
N LEU A 33 -9.03 -13.59 -6.33
CA LEU A 33 -9.73 -14.21 -5.20
C LEU A 33 -10.27 -15.56 -5.64
N LYS A 34 -10.24 -16.55 -4.74
CA LYS A 34 -10.95 -17.81 -4.93
C LYS A 34 -12.26 -17.73 -4.16
N GLN A 35 -13.39 -17.82 -4.86
CA GLN A 35 -14.71 -17.87 -4.25
C GLN A 35 -15.25 -19.29 -4.35
N LEU A 36 -15.69 -19.85 -3.23
CA LEU A 36 -16.37 -21.14 -3.23
C LEU A 36 -17.81 -20.95 -3.72
N ASN A 37 -18.17 -21.68 -4.77
CA ASN A 37 -19.55 -21.77 -5.22
C ASN A 37 -20.21 -22.92 -4.45
N SER A 38 -20.82 -22.62 -3.31
CA SER A 38 -21.47 -23.61 -2.43
C SER A 38 -22.38 -24.64 -3.12
N PRO A 39 -23.26 -24.27 -4.09
CA PRO A 39 -24.13 -25.26 -4.73
C PRO A 39 -23.35 -26.29 -5.58
N ILE A 40 -22.27 -25.86 -6.23
CA ILE A 40 -21.46 -26.71 -7.12
C ILE A 40 -20.26 -27.32 -6.35
N LYS A 41 -19.96 -26.81 -5.16
CA LYS A 41 -18.78 -27.12 -4.32
C LYS A 41 -17.44 -26.93 -5.03
N ASN A 42 -17.39 -26.04 -6.02
CA ASN A 42 -16.18 -25.74 -6.80
C ASN A 42 -15.70 -24.31 -6.56
N TYR A 43 -14.39 -24.09 -6.60
CA TYR A 43 -13.80 -22.76 -6.50
C TYR A 43 -13.77 -22.08 -7.86
N SER A 44 -14.37 -20.89 -7.94
CA SER A 44 -14.26 -20.00 -9.09
C SER A 44 -13.21 -18.92 -8.85
N SER A 45 -12.47 -18.56 -9.90
CA SER A 45 -11.56 -17.42 -9.86
C SER A 45 -12.34 -16.12 -10.04
N GLN A 46 -12.41 -15.30 -9.00
CA GLN A 46 -12.96 -13.96 -9.06
C GLN A 46 -11.82 -12.94 -9.08
N GLN A 47 -12.02 -11.82 -9.78
CA GLN A 47 -11.09 -10.70 -9.76
C GLN A 47 -11.77 -9.51 -9.09
N ARG A 48 -11.05 -8.80 -8.21
CA ARG A 48 -11.52 -7.53 -7.63
C ARG A 48 -10.49 -6.44 -7.85
N THR A 49 -10.98 -5.24 -8.12
CA THR A 49 -10.12 -4.05 -8.22
C THR A 49 -10.05 -3.35 -6.87
N GLN A 50 -8.85 -2.95 -6.46
CA GLN A 50 -8.59 -2.21 -5.23
C GLN A 50 -7.72 -1.00 -5.52
N LEU A 51 -7.83 0.03 -4.67
CA LEU A 51 -6.93 1.17 -4.66
C LEU A 51 -5.80 0.91 -3.68
N VAL A 52 -4.57 1.15 -4.13
CA VAL A 52 -3.35 0.85 -3.38
C VAL A 52 -2.48 2.10 -3.32
N HIS A 53 -1.96 2.39 -2.14
CA HIS A 53 -1.03 3.50 -1.93
C HIS A 53 0.38 3.14 -2.41
N ASP A 54 0.92 3.94 -3.32
CA ASP A 54 2.31 3.93 -3.77
C ASP A 54 3.03 5.19 -3.25
N PRO A 55 3.89 5.10 -2.24
CA PRO A 55 4.51 6.28 -1.62
C PRO A 55 5.33 7.17 -2.56
N ASN A 56 6.00 6.55 -3.54
CA ASN A 56 7.02 7.19 -4.36
C ASN A 56 6.68 7.21 -5.86
N ASN A 57 5.46 6.78 -6.25
CA ASN A 57 5.03 6.69 -7.65
C ASN A 57 5.98 5.81 -8.51
N SER A 58 6.45 4.72 -7.92
CA SER A 58 7.37 3.77 -8.52
C SER A 58 6.71 2.89 -9.58
N LEU A 59 5.39 2.72 -9.53
CA LEU A 59 4.69 1.72 -10.32
C LEU A 59 4.32 2.18 -11.74
N ARG A 60 4.26 1.21 -12.65
CA ARG A 60 3.77 1.35 -14.03
C ARG A 60 2.63 0.36 -14.29
N ILE A 61 1.87 0.62 -15.35
CA ILE A 61 0.77 -0.25 -15.76
C ILE A 61 1.34 -1.61 -16.16
N GLY A 62 0.75 -2.70 -15.69
CA GLY A 62 1.20 -4.07 -15.98
C GLY A 62 2.19 -4.66 -14.98
N ASP A 63 2.70 -3.87 -14.03
CA ASP A 63 3.58 -4.40 -12.98
C ASP A 63 2.84 -5.46 -12.13
N ILE A 64 3.57 -6.51 -11.73
CA ILE A 64 3.12 -7.48 -10.73
C ILE A 64 3.75 -7.10 -9.40
N ILE A 65 2.92 -6.86 -8.39
CA ILE A 65 3.33 -6.30 -7.10
C ILE A 65 2.85 -7.16 -5.94
N ALA A 66 3.55 -7.04 -4.81
CA ALA A 66 3.09 -7.52 -3.52
C ALA A 66 2.50 -6.35 -2.73
N ILE A 67 1.26 -6.50 -2.28
CA ILE A 67 0.58 -5.52 -1.43
C ILE A 67 0.34 -6.08 -0.02
N SER A 68 0.40 -5.21 0.98
CA SER A 68 -0.08 -5.49 2.33
C SER A 68 -1.34 -4.70 2.63
N SER A 69 -2.19 -5.30 3.47
CA SER A 69 -3.33 -4.63 4.09
C SER A 69 -2.92 -3.92 5.38
N GLY A 70 -3.81 -3.09 5.93
CA GLY A 70 -3.65 -2.50 7.27
C GLY A 70 -3.08 -1.08 7.29
N SER A 71 -2.88 -0.46 6.12
CA SER A 71 -2.50 0.95 6.02
C SER A 71 -3.69 1.75 5.50
N TRP A 72 -4.41 2.39 6.42
CA TRP A 72 -5.49 3.30 6.10
C TRP A 72 -4.90 4.66 5.77
N VAL A 73 -4.79 4.96 4.47
CA VAL A 73 -4.30 6.27 4.00
C VAL A 73 -5.44 7.21 3.68
N SER A 74 -6.51 6.69 3.08
CA SER A 74 -7.74 7.42 2.78
C SER A 74 -8.96 6.52 3.01
N LYS A 75 -10.15 7.01 2.66
CA LYS A 75 -11.41 6.27 2.81
C LYS A 75 -11.41 4.95 2.03
N ASP A 76 -10.85 4.94 0.82
CA ASP A 76 -10.90 3.78 -0.09
C ASP A 76 -9.52 3.10 -0.26
N VAL A 77 -8.46 3.68 0.30
CA VAL A 77 -7.07 3.18 0.19
C VAL A 77 -6.66 2.53 1.50
N HIS A 78 -6.83 1.21 1.56
CA HIS A 78 -6.50 0.36 2.72
C HIS A 78 -5.25 -0.51 2.53
N TYR A 79 -4.71 -0.50 1.32
CA TYR A 79 -3.56 -1.31 0.92
C TYR A 79 -2.36 -0.42 0.62
N THR A 80 -1.16 -0.96 0.80
CA THR A 80 0.10 -0.29 0.42
C THR A 80 1.01 -1.27 -0.30
N VAL A 81 1.80 -0.76 -1.23
CA VAL A 81 2.82 -1.52 -1.95
C VAL A 81 3.98 -1.85 -1.01
N ASP A 82 4.41 -3.10 -0.99
CA ASP A 82 5.59 -3.54 -0.24
C ASP A 82 6.79 -3.75 -1.15
N ARG A 83 6.64 -4.51 -2.24
CA ARG A 83 7.67 -4.73 -3.25
C ARG A 83 7.09 -4.96 -4.64
N ILE A 84 7.90 -4.68 -5.65
CA ILE A 84 7.63 -5.04 -7.04
C ILE A 84 8.16 -6.46 -7.24
N ILE A 85 7.30 -7.38 -7.70
CA ILE A 85 7.67 -8.77 -7.97
C ILE A 85 8.24 -8.87 -9.38
N VAL A 86 7.51 -8.33 -10.35
CA VAL A 86 7.93 -8.29 -11.76
C VAL A 86 7.65 -6.89 -12.31
N PRO A 87 8.70 -6.13 -12.69
CA PRO A 87 8.52 -4.85 -13.36
C PRO A 87 8.12 -5.06 -14.82
N PHE A 88 7.19 -4.25 -15.31
CA PHE A 88 6.80 -4.16 -16.71
C PHE A 88 7.35 -2.86 -17.31
N GLY A 89 8.14 -2.96 -18.38
CA GLY A 89 8.80 -1.80 -19.01
C GLY A 89 10.17 -1.50 -18.40
N PRO A 90 10.45 -0.26 -17.94
CA PRO A 90 11.79 0.13 -17.50
C PRO A 90 12.26 -0.68 -16.28
N PRO A 91 13.57 -0.96 -16.14
CA PRO A 91 14.09 -1.73 -15.01
C PRO A 91 13.86 -1.02 -13.67
N LEU A 92 14.02 -1.76 -12.57
CA LEU A 92 13.86 -1.24 -11.20
C LEU A 92 14.80 -0.08 -10.89
N GLU A 93 15.98 -0.05 -11.51
CA GLU A 93 17.03 0.96 -11.27
C GLU A 93 16.62 2.36 -11.73
N GLU A 94 15.83 2.45 -12.80
CA GLU A 94 15.34 3.74 -13.32
C GLU A 94 14.12 4.27 -12.55
N ARG A 95 13.60 3.48 -11.60
CA ARG A 95 12.38 3.81 -10.85
C ARG A 95 12.75 4.27 -9.44
N PRO A 96 11.94 5.17 -8.84
CA PRO A 96 12.15 5.51 -7.45
C PRO A 96 11.92 4.26 -6.57
N PRO A 97 12.73 4.03 -5.53
CA PRO A 97 12.62 2.83 -4.70
C PRO A 97 11.33 2.87 -3.86
N VAL A 98 10.73 1.70 -3.61
CA VAL A 98 9.58 1.57 -2.71
C VAL A 98 10.08 1.54 -1.26
N PRO A 99 9.57 2.40 -0.37
CA PRO A 99 10.07 2.48 1.00
C PRO A 99 9.64 1.28 1.83
N THR A 100 10.53 0.85 2.72
CA THR A 100 10.26 -0.29 3.61
C THR A 100 9.15 0.03 4.60
N ILE A 101 8.56 -1.01 5.21
CA ILE A 101 7.51 -0.83 6.22
C ILE A 101 8.03 0.00 7.42
N LEU A 102 9.28 -0.21 7.81
CA LEU A 102 9.91 0.50 8.92
C LEU A 102 10.10 1.99 8.61
N GLU A 103 10.61 2.32 7.41
CA GLU A 103 10.72 3.71 6.95
C GLU A 103 9.36 4.40 6.89
N ARG A 104 8.34 3.71 6.39
CA ARG A 104 6.96 4.22 6.35
C ARG A 104 6.44 4.55 7.75
N LEU A 105 6.70 3.68 8.73
CA LEU A 105 6.30 3.89 10.12
C LEU A 105 7.07 5.04 10.78
N ALA A 106 8.37 5.15 10.53
CA ALA A 106 9.20 6.26 10.99
C ALA A 106 8.68 7.60 10.43
N ALA A 107 8.48 7.68 9.12
CA ALA A 107 7.94 8.88 8.48
C ALA A 107 6.54 9.27 9.01
N LYS A 108 5.69 8.29 9.34
CA LYS A 108 4.39 8.54 10.00
C LYS A 108 4.57 9.06 11.43
N ALA A 109 5.52 8.52 12.19
CA ALA A 109 5.81 8.96 13.56
C ALA A 109 6.34 10.40 13.60
N GLU A 110 7.28 10.75 12.72
CA GLU A 110 7.81 12.11 12.56
C GLU A 110 6.71 13.11 12.22
N LYS A 111 5.87 12.81 11.23
CA LYS A 111 4.71 13.67 10.88
C LYS A 111 3.77 13.88 12.06
N ARG A 112 3.58 12.86 12.90
CA ARG A 112 2.75 12.95 14.11
C ARG A 112 3.40 13.83 15.18
N GLN A 113 4.71 13.72 15.39
CA GLN A 113 5.46 14.57 16.33
C GLN A 113 5.40 16.04 15.91
N LEU A 114 5.71 16.35 14.64
CA LEU A 114 5.61 17.70 14.09
C LEU A 114 4.20 18.29 14.24
N LYS A 115 3.15 17.48 14.03
CA LYS A 115 1.77 17.92 14.25
C LYS A 115 1.50 18.25 15.72
N LYS A 116 1.98 17.45 16.66
CA LYS A 116 1.83 17.69 18.10
C LYS A 116 2.55 18.97 18.53
N GLU A 117 3.77 19.21 18.05
CA GLU A 117 4.52 20.44 18.32
C GLU A 117 3.80 21.69 17.79
N ARG A 118 3.21 21.59 16.59
CA ARG A 118 2.39 22.69 16.05
C ARG A 118 1.15 22.95 16.90
N GLN A 119 0.53 21.90 17.47
CA GLN A 119 -0.62 22.03 18.35
C GLN A 119 -0.24 22.62 19.71
N SER A 120 0.86 22.18 20.33
CA SER A 120 1.31 22.71 21.62
C SER A 120 1.68 24.19 21.51
N LYS A 121 2.39 24.59 20.45
CA LYS A 121 2.70 26.01 20.17
C LYS A 121 1.45 26.87 19.95
N LYS A 122 0.37 26.31 19.40
CA LYS A 122 -0.91 27.04 19.26
C LYS A 122 -1.62 27.17 20.60
N LEU A 123 -1.58 26.12 21.43
CA LEU A 123 -2.22 26.13 22.75
C LEU A 123 -1.52 27.12 23.70
N SER A 124 -0.18 27.16 23.68
CA SER A 124 0.60 28.09 24.51
C SER A 124 0.49 29.56 24.09
N LYS A 125 -0.01 29.83 22.87
CA LYS A 125 -0.23 31.19 22.33
C LYS A 125 -1.68 31.65 22.43
N ARG A 126 -2.59 30.83 22.95
CA ARG A 126 -3.97 31.25 23.24
C ARG A 126 -3.97 31.98 24.58
N PRO A 127 -4.45 33.23 24.66
CA PRO A 127 -4.62 33.96 25.91
C PRO A 127 -5.68 33.29 26.80
#